data_AF-A0A1B6H5R8-F1
#
_entry.id   AF-A0A1B6H5R8-F1
#
_cell.length_a   1.000
_cell.length_b   1.000
_cell.length_c   1.000
_cell.angle_alpha   90.00
_cell.angle_beta   90.00
_cell.angle_gamma   90.00
#
_symmetry.space_group_name_H-M   'P 1'
#
loop_
_entity.id
_entity.type
_entity.pdbx_description
1 polymer ?
#
loop_
_entity_poly.entity_id
_entity_poly.type
_entity_poly.pdbx_seq_one_letter_code
_entity_poly.pdbx_strand_id
1 'polypeptide(L)'
;AGRSKPSQDLQFKTEPQRPAGPPLNVAVRAVSSTQLLVTWAPPLPELRHGDIQGYYVGYREINSPNGNYNMTAVSGVSDEGGGELILSGLLKFTRYSLVV
;
A
#
# COMPACT_ATOMS: atom_id res chain seq x y z
N ALA A 1 46.45 -22.72 -23.32
CA ALA A 1 45.28 -21.94 -23.77
C ALA A 1 45.01 -20.83 -22.75
N GLY A 2 44.90 -19.57 -23.18
CA GLY A 2 44.66 -18.40 -22.31
C GLY A 2 43.26 -17.84 -22.53
N ARG A 3 42.65 -17.26 -21.48
CA ARG A 3 41.31 -16.68 -21.55
C ARG A 3 41.30 -15.44 -22.46
N SER A 4 40.29 -15.29 -23.30
CA SER A 4 40.08 -14.12 -24.15
C SER A 4 39.64 -12.90 -23.32
N LYS A 5 39.73 -11.70 -23.90
CA LYS A 5 39.24 -10.47 -23.27
C LYS A 5 37.71 -10.52 -23.14
N PRO A 6 37.14 -10.11 -21.98
CA PRO A 6 35.69 -9.99 -21.81
C PRO A 6 35.10 -8.90 -22.71
N SER A 7 33.79 -9.00 -22.96
CA SER A 7 33.02 -8.00 -23.71
C SER A 7 32.85 -6.70 -22.92
N GLN A 8 32.38 -5.64 -23.58
CA GLN A 8 31.94 -4.42 -22.89
C GLN A 8 30.79 -4.74 -21.92
N ASP A 9 30.78 -4.00 -20.81
CA ASP A 9 29.72 -4.06 -19.82
C ASP A 9 28.40 -3.58 -20.41
N LEU A 10 27.32 -4.25 -20.03
CA LEU A 10 25.98 -3.92 -20.49
C LEU A 10 25.08 -3.69 -19.28
N GLN A 11 24.45 -2.51 -19.25
CA GLN A 11 23.48 -2.17 -18.21
C GLN A 11 22.12 -2.70 -18.61
N PHE A 12 21.48 -3.42 -17.69
CA PHE A 12 20.13 -3.94 -17.85
C PHE A 12 19.33 -3.67 -16.58
N LYS A 13 18.03 -3.41 -16.74
CA LYS A 13 17.07 -3.29 -15.65
C LYS A 13 16.20 -4.54 -15.65
N THR A 14 16.06 -5.19 -14.50
CA THR A 14 15.17 -6.33 -14.32
C THR A 14 13.71 -5.88 -14.33
N GLU A 15 12.80 -6.76 -14.76
CA GLU A 15 11.36 -6.50 -14.69
C GLU A 15 10.92 -6.21 -13.24
N PRO A 16 9.97 -5.28 -13.04
CA PRO A 16 9.45 -4.99 -11.71
C PRO A 16 8.68 -6.20 -11.15
N GLN A 17 8.79 -6.42 -9.84
CA GLN A 17 8.09 -7.47 -9.11
C GLN A 17 7.07 -6.84 -8.16
N ARG A 18 6.05 -7.60 -7.76
CA ARG A 18 5.11 -7.21 -6.70
C ARG A 18 5.91 -6.71 -5.48
N PRO A 19 5.56 -5.55 -4.88
CA PRO A 19 6.20 -5.07 -3.67
C PRO A 19 6.21 -6.18 -2.61
N ALA A 20 7.38 -6.47 -2.06
CA ALA A 20 7.59 -7.55 -1.10
C ALA A 20 7.39 -7.09 0.36
N GLY A 21 7.25 -5.79 0.59
CA GLY A 21 7.09 -5.20 1.92
C GLY A 21 5.70 -4.61 2.16
N PRO A 22 5.22 -4.59 3.42
CA PRO A 22 3.97 -3.91 3.78
C PRO A 22 4.11 -2.39 3.68
N PRO A 23 2.98 -1.65 3.56
CA PRO A 23 2.97 -0.21 3.76
C PRO A 23 3.51 0.15 5.14
N LEU A 24 4.23 1.26 5.23
CA LEU A 24 4.79 1.74 6.49
C LEU A 24 3.88 2.81 7.09
N ASN A 25 4.05 3.09 8.39
CA ASN A 25 3.37 4.20 9.07
C ASN A 25 1.86 4.26 8.83
N VAL A 26 1.20 3.10 8.78
CA VAL A 26 -0.27 3.03 8.65
C VAL A 26 -0.88 3.67 9.90
N ALA A 27 -1.54 4.81 9.70
CA ALA A 27 -2.18 5.57 10.76
C ALA A 27 -3.64 5.82 10.40
N VAL A 28 -4.49 5.85 11.42
CA VAL A 28 -5.92 6.08 11.28
C VAL A 28 -6.35 7.16 12.28
N ARG A 29 -7.04 8.19 11.80
CA ARG A 29 -7.63 9.23 12.65
C ARG A 29 -9.12 9.40 12.37
N ALA A 30 -9.92 9.59 13.42
CA ALA A 30 -11.33 9.95 13.24
C ALA A 30 -11.43 11.43 12.86
N VAL A 31 -12.01 11.70 11.69
CA VAL A 31 -12.26 13.07 11.22
C VAL A 31 -13.64 13.53 11.67
N SER A 32 -14.62 12.62 11.68
CA SER A 32 -15.96 12.86 12.20
C SER A 32 -16.57 11.55 12.73
N SER A 33 -17.77 11.61 13.31
CA SER A 33 -18.46 10.41 13.82
C SER A 33 -18.75 9.36 12.73
N THR A 34 -18.65 9.73 11.45
CA THR A 34 -18.94 8.85 10.30
C THR A 34 -17.80 8.80 9.29
N GLN A 35 -16.63 9.37 9.63
CA GLN A 35 -15.47 9.43 8.74
C GLN A 35 -14.16 9.14 9.47
N LEU A 36 -13.36 8.26 8.87
CA LEU A 36 -11.99 7.97 9.28
C LEU A 36 -11.04 8.35 8.15
N LEU A 37 -9.95 9.02 8.50
CA LEU A 37 -8.82 9.16 7.61
C LEU A 37 -7.82 8.05 7.85
N VAL A 38 -7.39 7.42 6.77
CA VAL A 38 -6.32 6.43 6.73
C VAL A 38 -5.15 7.02 5.94
N THR A 39 -3.95 6.98 6.50
CA THR A 39 -2.72 7.42 5.84
C THR A 39 -1.67 6.33 5.95
N TRP A 40 -0.86 6.17 4.90
CA TRP A 40 0.24 5.22 4.88
C TRP A 40 1.40 5.73 4.03
N ALA A 41 2.59 5.24 4.35
CA ALA A 41 3.82 5.48 3.63
C ALA A 41 4.17 4.28 2.74
N PRO A 42 4.96 4.48 1.68
CA PRO A 42 5.43 3.37 0.84
C PRO A 42 6.27 2.37 1.63
N PRO A 43 6.34 1.10 1.18
CA PRO A 43 7.34 0.15 1.65
C PRO A 43 8.76 0.69 1.51
N LEU A 44 9.72 0.07 2.19
CA LEU A 44 11.14 0.39 2.03
C LEU A 44 11.56 0.26 0.55
N PRO A 45 12.38 1.17 -0.01
CA PRO A 45 12.76 1.16 -1.42
C PRO A 45 13.29 -0.19 -1.92
N GLU A 46 14.08 -0.88 -1.09
CA GLU A 46 14.65 -2.21 -1.37
C GLU A 46 13.58 -3.30 -1.56
N LEU A 47 12.39 -3.10 -0.97
CA LEU A 47 11.26 -4.03 -1.00
C LEU A 47 10.18 -3.62 -2.02
N ARG A 48 10.32 -2.47 -2.71
CA ARG A 48 9.34 -2.03 -3.70
C ARG A 48 9.42 -2.82 -4.99
N HIS A 49 10.64 -3.25 -5.35
CA HIS A 49 10.94 -3.98 -6.58
C HIS A 49 10.31 -3.36 -7.84
N GLY A 50 10.10 -2.04 -7.88
CA GLY A 50 9.39 -1.33 -8.93
C GLY A 50 8.60 -0.13 -8.42
N ASP A 51 7.87 0.54 -9.31
CA ASP A 51 7.01 1.67 -8.96
C ASP A 51 5.65 1.19 -8.44
N ILE A 52 5.17 1.84 -7.38
CA ILE A 52 3.92 1.48 -6.71
C ILE A 52 2.75 1.95 -7.56
N GLN A 53 1.93 1.01 -8.04
CA GLN A 53 0.77 1.32 -8.87
C GLN A 53 -0.46 1.71 -8.04
N GLY A 54 -0.55 1.23 -6.80
CA GLY A 54 -1.67 1.50 -5.91
C GLY A 54 -1.73 0.59 -4.68
N TYR A 55 -2.72 0.86 -3.85
CA TYR A 55 -2.99 0.20 -2.58
C TYR A 55 -4.44 -0.27 -2.51
N TYR A 56 -4.69 -1.30 -1.70
CA TYR A 56 -6.04 -1.74 -1.38
C TYR A 56 -6.30 -1.50 0.10
N VAL A 57 -7.18 -0.55 0.41
CA VAL A 57 -7.58 -0.28 1.79
C VAL A 57 -8.87 -1.02 2.10
N GLY A 58 -8.81 -1.92 3.06
CA GLY A 58 -9.93 -2.69 3.57
C GLY A 58 -10.44 -2.14 4.89
N TYR A 59 -11.77 -2.05 5.05
CA TYR A 59 -12.38 -1.80 6.35
C TYR A 59 -13.56 -2.72 6.62
N ARG A 60 -13.78 -3.07 7.90
CA ARG A 60 -14.96 -3.80 8.36
C ARG A 60 -15.30 -3.44 9.80
N GLU A 61 -16.57 -3.58 10.19
CA GLU A 61 -16.92 -3.52 11.60
C GLU A 61 -16.37 -4.75 12.34
N ILE A 62 -15.76 -4.55 13.51
CA ILE A 62 -15.14 -5.65 14.29
C ILE A 62 -16.17 -6.72 14.66
N ASN A 63 -17.40 -6.31 14.94
CA ASN A 63 -18.50 -7.18 15.34
C ASN A 63 -19.36 -7.66 14.16
N SER A 64 -18.95 -7.37 12.91
CA SER A 64 -19.70 -7.81 11.73
C SER A 64 -19.71 -9.34 11.67
N PRO A 65 -20.89 -9.99 11.55
CA PRO A 65 -20.98 -11.44 11.37
C PRO A 65 -20.35 -11.88 10.05
N ASN A 66 -20.33 -10.99 9.06
CA ASN A 66 -19.61 -11.17 7.81
C ASN A 66 -18.20 -10.62 8.00
N GLY A 67 -17.22 -11.49 8.22
CA GLY A 67 -15.80 -11.12 8.40
C GLY A 67 -15.12 -10.55 7.15
N ASN A 68 -15.88 -10.15 6.13
CA ASN A 68 -15.33 -9.63 4.88
C ASN A 68 -14.96 -8.15 5.02
N TYR A 69 -13.82 -7.78 4.45
CA TYR A 69 -13.41 -6.38 4.34
C TYR A 69 -14.05 -5.74 3.11
N ASN A 70 -14.57 -4.53 3.28
CA ASN A 70 -14.88 -3.65 2.15
C ASN A 70 -13.57 -3.05 1.64
N MET A 71 -13.13 -3.52 0.48
CA MET A 71 -11.88 -3.07 -0.15
C MET A 71 -12.12 -1.88 -1.06
N THR A 72 -11.25 -0.89 -0.94
CA THR A 72 -11.20 0.31 -1.79
C THR A 72 -9.83 0.37 -2.44
N ALA A 73 -9.78 0.43 -3.77
CA ALA A 73 -8.54 0.64 -4.50
C ALA A 73 -8.15 2.12 -4.48
N VAL A 74 -6.91 2.40 -4.13
CA VAL A 74 -6.32 3.74 -4.11
C VAL A 74 -5.16 3.77 -5.07
N SER A 75 -5.17 4.70 -6.02
CA SER A 75 -4.11 4.80 -7.03
C SER A 75 -2.83 5.34 -6.40
N GLY A 76 -1.70 4.71 -6.71
CA GLY A 76 -0.39 4.97 -6.11
C GLY A 76 0.43 6.03 -6.84
N VAL A 77 -0.20 6.82 -7.73
CA VAL A 77 0.47 7.82 -8.60
C VAL A 77 0.94 9.07 -7.82
N SER A 78 1.08 8.99 -6.50
CA SER A 78 1.66 10.06 -5.70
C SER A 78 3.19 10.03 -5.89
N ASP A 79 3.82 11.21 -6.04
CA ASP A 79 5.28 11.34 -6.19
C ASP A 79 6.07 10.71 -5.03
N GLU A 80 5.43 10.53 -3.88
CA GLU A 80 6.03 9.98 -2.66
C GLU A 80 5.74 8.49 -2.47
N GLY A 81 4.90 7.87 -3.31
CA GLY A 81 4.47 6.48 -3.23
C GLY A 81 3.59 6.14 -2.02
N GLY A 82 3.27 7.11 -1.16
CA GLY A 82 2.35 6.96 -0.03
C GLY A 82 0.90 7.25 -0.44
N GLY A 83 -0.03 7.14 0.50
CA GLY A 83 -1.43 7.41 0.20
C GLY A 83 -2.24 7.86 1.41
N GLU A 84 -3.35 8.52 1.07
CA GLU A 84 -4.36 9.00 2.00
C GLU A 84 -5.74 8.60 1.48
N LEU A 85 -6.61 8.11 2.36
CA LEU A 85 -8.00 7.77 2.04
C LEU A 85 -8.92 8.21 3.17
N ILE A 86 -9.97 8.95 2.82
CA ILE A 86 -11.10 9.22 3.71
C ILE A 86 -12.15 8.13 3.51
N LEU A 87 -12.33 7.29 4.52
CA LEU A 87 -13.47 6.39 4.62
C LEU A 87 -14.67 7.17 5.14
N SER A 88 -15.77 7.15 4.40
CA SER A 88 -17.02 7.85 4.72
C SER A 88 -18.21 6.90 4.83
N GLY A 89 -19.29 7.36 5.48
CA GLY A 89 -20.51 6.56 5.62
C GLY A 89 -20.42 5.51 6.72
N LEU A 90 -19.51 5.70 7.68
CA LEU A 90 -19.34 4.80 8.81
C LEU A 90 -20.42 5.03 9.87
N LEU A 91 -20.73 3.98 10.63
CA LEU A 91 -21.65 4.06 11.78
C LEU A 91 -20.97 4.76 12.95
N LYS A 92 -21.75 5.60 13.63
CA LYS A 92 -21.27 6.37 14.78
C LYS A 92 -21.00 5.44 15.96
N PHE A 93 -19.92 5.72 16.70
CA PHE A 93 -19.56 4.97 17.90
C PHE A 93 -19.32 3.47 17.65
N THR A 94 -18.90 3.13 16.44
CA THR A 94 -18.62 1.74 16.02
C THR A 94 -17.12 1.52 15.87
N ARG A 95 -16.64 0.34 16.31
CA ARG A 95 -15.24 -0.05 16.15
C ARG A 95 -15.03 -0.73 14.80
N TYR A 96 -14.09 -0.20 14.03
CA TYR A 96 -13.70 -0.73 12.73
C TYR A 96 -12.30 -1.36 12.78
N SER A 97 -12.10 -2.42 12.00
CA SER A 97 -10.79 -3.01 11.68
C SER A 97 -10.39 -2.56 10.29
N LEU A 98 -9.15 -2.12 10.12
CA LEU A 98 -8.62 -1.60 8.86
C LEU A 98 -7.36 -2.37 8.44
N VAL A 99 -7.19 -2.55 7.14
CA VAL A 99 -6.02 -3.17 6.51
C VAL A 99 -5.63 -2.37 5.26
N VAL A 100 -4.33 -2.29 4.96
CA VAL A 100 -3.76 -1.63 3.78
C VAL A 100 -2.73 -2.56 3.15
#